data_AF-A0A0L7LNW0-F1
#
_entry.id   AF-A0A0L7LNW0-F1
#
_cell.length_a   1.000
_cell.length_b   1.000
_cell.length_c   1.000
_cell.angle_alpha   90.00
_cell.angle_beta   90.00
_cell.angle_gamma   90.00
#
_symmetry.space_group_name_H-M   'P 1'
#
loop_
_entity.id
_entity.type
_entity.pdbx_description
1 polymer ?
#
loop_
_entity_poly.entity_id
_entity_poly.type
_entity_poly.pdbx_seq_one_letter_code
_entity_poly.pdbx_strand_id
1 'polypeptide(L)'
;MNSLLLVLIINILVISSSGNHNVSQTDRYVIACHTTDFECFKRQFRALRDKFLLGNMELGIDFYEPYKYRYGDTGTCIMFSGVEDSELVGISLDAKSLQFTMTIETTLNIHQIMNATVCDVPKEGSVNDPNGILSL
;
A
#
# COMPACT_ATOMS: atom_id res chain seq x y z
N MET A 1 -30.55 49.36 -17.25
CA MET A 1 -29.51 48.79 -16.37
C MET A 1 -28.95 47.58 -17.09
N ASN A 2 -27.68 47.67 -17.47
CA ASN A 2 -27.10 46.97 -18.62
C ASN A 2 -26.87 45.47 -18.36
N SER A 3 -27.37 44.60 -19.25
CA SER A 3 -27.07 43.15 -19.25
C SER A 3 -25.58 42.83 -19.23
N LEU A 4 -24.73 43.73 -19.74
CA LEU A 4 -23.27 43.62 -19.66
C LEU A 4 -22.75 43.63 -18.22
N LEU A 5 -23.37 44.39 -17.32
CA LEU A 5 -22.97 44.44 -15.90
C LEU A 5 -23.30 43.12 -15.19
N LEU A 6 -24.44 42.51 -15.57
CA LEU A 6 -24.91 41.25 -15.00
C LEU A 6 -24.01 40.08 -15.42
N VAL A 7 -23.57 40.06 -16.69
CA VAL A 7 -22.63 39.06 -17.21
C VAL A 7 -21.26 39.18 -16.54
N LEU A 8 -20.80 40.40 -16.25
CA LEU A 8 -19.54 40.63 -15.55
C LEU A 8 -19.59 40.14 -14.10
N ILE A 9 -20.68 40.42 -13.38
CA ILE A 9 -20.86 40.00 -11.98
C ILE A 9 -20.96 38.48 -11.87
N ILE A 10 -21.65 37.81 -12.80
CA ILE A 10 -21.75 36.34 -12.83
C ILE A 10 -20.38 35.71 -13.11
N ASN A 11 -19.59 36.24 -14.05
CA ASN A 11 -18.25 35.73 -14.31
C ASN A 11 -17.31 35.92 -13.11
N ILE A 12 -17.40 37.05 -12.40
CA ILE A 12 -16.59 37.28 -11.19
C ILE A 12 -16.99 36.31 -10.07
N LEU A 13 -18.29 36.05 -9.86
CA LEU A 13 -18.77 35.10 -8.86
C LEU A 13 -18.35 33.65 -9.15
N VAL A 14 -18.35 33.22 -10.42
CA VAL A 14 -17.92 31.87 -10.83
C VAL A 14 -16.40 31.68 -10.66
N ILE A 15 -15.60 32.72 -10.90
CA ILE A 15 -14.14 32.68 -10.68
C ILE A 15 -13.80 32.71 -9.17
N SER A 16 -14.65 33.32 -8.34
CA SER A 16 -14.44 33.44 -6.90
C SER A 16 -14.82 32.18 -6.11
N SER A 17 -15.54 31.22 -6.71
CA SER A 17 -15.98 29.99 -6.04
C SER A 17 -15.02 28.81 -6.11
N SER A 18 -13.87 28.92 -6.79
CA SER A 18 -12.87 27.84 -6.88
C SER A 18 -11.82 27.91 -5.75
N GLY A 19 -12.28 28.08 -4.51
CA GLY A 19 -11.39 28.35 -3.37
C GLY A 19 -11.77 27.60 -2.11
N ASN A 20 -12.28 26.37 -2.21
CA ASN A 20 -12.34 25.45 -1.07
C ASN A 20 -12.22 24.01 -1.55
N HIS A 21 -11.14 23.73 -2.28
CA HIS A 21 -10.69 22.35 -2.35
C HIS A 21 -10.01 22.02 -1.01
N ASN A 22 -10.74 21.33 -0.15
CA ASN A 22 -10.12 20.26 0.62
C ASN A 22 -9.57 19.25 -0.40
N VAL A 23 -8.46 19.58 -1.07
CA VAL A 23 -7.62 18.57 -1.71
C VAL A 23 -7.09 17.78 -0.54
N SER A 24 -7.81 16.70 -0.21
CA SER A 24 -7.40 15.71 0.77
C SER A 24 -5.92 15.43 0.53
N GLN A 25 -5.09 15.55 1.57
CA GLN A 25 -3.64 15.36 1.47
C GLN A 25 -3.24 14.03 0.81
N THR A 26 -4.16 13.07 0.73
CA THR A 26 -4.06 11.80 0.01
C THR A 26 -3.74 11.95 -1.49
N ASP A 27 -4.21 13.00 -2.17
CA ASP A 27 -4.00 13.17 -3.62
C ASP A 27 -2.53 13.49 -3.99
N ARG A 28 -1.69 13.86 -3.02
CA ARG A 28 -0.27 14.18 -3.30
C ARG A 28 0.63 12.95 -3.50
N TYR A 29 0.17 11.76 -3.16
CA TYR A 29 1.01 10.56 -3.16
C TYR A 29 0.82 9.67 -4.39
N VAL A 30 -0.25 9.89 -5.16
CA VAL A 30 -0.52 9.16 -6.40
C VAL A 30 -0.14 10.03 -7.58
N ILE A 31 1.08 9.84 -8.08
CA ILE A 31 1.56 10.51 -9.30
C ILE A 31 1.18 9.70 -10.54
N ALA A 32 0.76 10.38 -11.60
CA ALA A 32 0.52 9.74 -12.89
C ALA A 32 1.87 9.51 -13.60
N CYS A 33 2.27 8.25 -13.73
CA CYS A 33 3.48 7.86 -14.44
C CYS A 33 3.16 7.50 -15.90
N HIS A 34 4.08 7.85 -16.82
CA HIS A 34 4.02 7.29 -18.17
C HIS A 34 4.33 5.80 -18.11
N THR A 35 3.68 4.97 -18.94
CA THR A 35 3.77 3.50 -18.86
C THR A 35 5.18 2.93 -19.06
N THR A 36 6.07 3.70 -19.68
CA THR A 36 7.48 3.34 -19.89
C THR A 36 8.43 3.92 -18.84
N ASP A 37 7.95 4.75 -17.91
CA ASP A 37 8.78 5.43 -16.91
C ASP A 37 8.85 4.60 -15.62
N PHE A 38 9.73 3.59 -15.64
CA PHE A 38 9.91 2.69 -14.51
C PHE A 38 10.37 3.41 -13.23
N GLU A 39 11.21 4.45 -13.35
CA GLU A 39 11.70 5.21 -12.19
C GLU A 39 10.58 6.00 -11.51
N CYS A 40 9.63 6.53 -12.30
CA CYS A 40 8.41 7.11 -11.75
C CYS A 40 7.62 6.07 -10.93
N PHE A 41 7.42 4.86 -11.47
CA PHE A 41 6.73 3.79 -10.74
C PHE A 41 7.47 3.36 -9.47
N LYS A 42 8.80 3.29 -9.47
CA LYS A 42 9.58 3.02 -8.25
C LYS A 42 9.32 4.06 -7.17
N ARG A 43 9.31 5.35 -7.53
CA ARG A 43 9.03 6.44 -6.58
C ARG A 43 7.60 6.39 -6.08
N GLN A 44 6.64 6.12 -6.96
CA GLN A 44 5.24 5.97 -6.59
C GLN A 44 5.05 4.79 -5.64
N PHE A 45 5.67 3.64 -5.92
CA PHE A 45 5.61 2.48 -5.04
C PHE A 45 6.16 2.78 -3.65
N ARG A 46 7.33 3.45 -3.53
CA ARG A 46 7.88 3.85 -2.23
C ARG A 46 6.92 4.77 -1.46
N ALA A 47 6.32 5.75 -2.15
CA ALA A 47 5.34 6.64 -1.53
C ALA A 47 4.09 5.88 -1.06
N LEU A 48 3.58 4.95 -1.88
CA LEU A 48 2.44 4.10 -1.53
C LEU A 48 2.76 3.17 -0.36
N ARG A 49 3.95 2.55 -0.36
CA ARG A 49 4.42 1.69 0.72
C ARG A 49 4.43 2.46 2.05
N ASP A 50 5.13 3.59 2.09
CA ASP A 50 5.39 4.34 3.32
C ASP A 50 4.16 5.10 3.86
N LYS A 51 3.14 5.33 3.02
CA LYS A 51 1.94 6.14 3.37
C LYS A 51 0.63 5.37 3.39
N PHE A 52 0.61 4.15 2.84
CA PHE A 52 -0.61 3.36 2.70
C PHE A 52 -0.39 1.91 3.09
N LEU A 53 0.58 1.21 2.48
CA LEU A 53 0.75 -0.23 2.73
C LEU A 53 1.19 -0.54 4.16
N LEU A 54 1.87 0.41 4.81
CA LEU A 54 2.22 0.31 6.23
C LEU A 54 1.10 0.78 7.18
N GLY A 55 -0.04 1.24 6.64
CA GLY A 55 -1.23 1.65 7.38
C GLY A 55 -1.67 3.07 7.09
N ASN A 56 -2.99 3.25 7.01
CA ASN A 56 -3.62 4.56 6.85
C ASN A 56 -5.06 4.53 7.38
N MET A 57 -5.28 5.03 8.60
CA MET A 57 -6.61 5.03 9.21
C MET A 57 -7.61 5.93 8.50
N GLU A 58 -7.18 7.00 7.84
CA GLU A 58 -8.08 7.89 7.08
C GLU A 58 -8.74 7.15 5.91
N LEU A 59 -8.08 6.10 5.41
CA LEU A 59 -8.55 5.24 4.33
C LEU A 59 -9.05 3.88 4.82
N GLY A 60 -9.10 3.64 6.14
CA GLY A 60 -9.49 2.35 6.71
C GLY A 60 -8.53 1.21 6.39
N ILE A 61 -7.26 1.51 6.12
CA ILE A 61 -6.20 0.53 5.90
C ILE A 61 -5.51 0.28 7.24
N ASP A 62 -5.61 -0.95 7.74
CA ASP A 62 -4.96 -1.36 8.98
C ASP A 62 -3.44 -1.17 8.89
N PHE A 63 -2.83 -0.83 10.03
CA PHE A 63 -1.37 -0.73 10.09
C PHE A 63 -0.73 -2.10 9.88
N TYR A 64 0.31 -2.10 9.05
CA TYR A 64 1.13 -3.29 8.90
C TYR A 64 1.77 -3.62 10.24
N GLU A 65 1.49 -4.82 10.72
CA GLU A 65 2.19 -5.41 11.85
C GLU A 65 3.02 -6.60 11.36
N PRO A 66 4.30 -6.71 11.77
CA PRO A 66 5.11 -7.89 11.50
C PRO A 66 4.42 -9.16 12.00
N TYR A 67 4.48 -10.23 11.19
CA TYR A 67 3.89 -11.51 11.56
C TYR A 67 4.66 -12.11 12.74
N LYS A 68 3.98 -12.47 13.82
CA LYS A 68 4.59 -13.04 15.03
C LYS A 68 3.99 -14.41 15.31
N TYR A 69 4.77 -15.46 15.10
CA TYR A 69 4.34 -16.83 15.36
C TYR A 69 4.94 -17.37 16.63
N ARG A 70 4.14 -18.04 17.45
CA ARG A 70 4.64 -18.72 18.64
C ARG A 70 5.57 -19.90 18.27
N TYR A 71 6.75 -19.95 18.88
CA TYR A 71 7.72 -21.04 18.75
C TYR A 71 7.62 -21.99 19.95
N GLY A 72 6.87 -23.07 19.77
CA GLY A 72 6.61 -24.07 20.80
C GLY A 72 5.97 -23.48 22.08
N ASP A 73 6.10 -24.19 23.20
CA ASP A 73 5.47 -23.77 24.45
C ASP A 73 6.32 -22.82 25.31
N THR A 74 7.46 -22.37 24.78
CA THR A 74 8.53 -21.70 25.54
C THR A 74 8.30 -20.22 25.84
N GLY A 75 7.20 -19.62 25.35
CA GLY A 75 6.99 -18.17 25.41
C GLY A 75 7.91 -17.37 24.46
N THR A 76 8.52 -18.05 23.48
CA THR A 76 9.33 -17.44 22.42
C THR A 76 8.51 -17.29 21.14
N CYS A 77 8.73 -16.21 20.38
CA CYS A 77 8.05 -15.97 19.12
C CYS A 77 9.01 -15.64 17.98
N ILE A 78 8.69 -16.13 16.79
CA ILE A 78 9.38 -15.82 15.55
C ILE A 78 8.65 -14.66 14.89
N MET A 79 9.32 -13.53 14.76
CA MET A 79 8.81 -12.37 14.04
C MET A 79 9.38 -12.33 12.63
N PHE A 80 8.51 -12.21 11.63
CA PHE A 80 8.85 -11.95 10.25
C PHE A 80 8.51 -10.49 9.90
N SER A 81 9.49 -9.75 9.41
CA SER A 81 9.40 -8.33 9.04
C SER A 81 10.20 -8.07 7.75
N GLY A 82 10.08 -6.88 7.16
CA GLY A 82 10.85 -6.47 5.98
C GLY A 82 10.01 -6.07 4.77
N VAL A 83 8.67 -6.14 4.87
CA VAL A 83 7.77 -5.61 3.84
C VAL A 83 7.92 -4.09 3.73
N GLU A 84 8.21 -3.43 4.85
CA GLU A 84 8.57 -2.01 4.96
C GLU A 84 9.80 -1.63 4.13
N ASP A 85 10.70 -2.57 3.88
CA ASP A 85 11.94 -2.36 3.12
C ASP A 85 11.82 -2.85 1.67
N SER A 86 10.63 -3.26 1.24
CA SER A 86 10.42 -3.80 -0.10
C SER A 86 10.68 -2.78 -1.22
N GLU A 87 11.22 -3.22 -2.34
CA GLU A 87 11.47 -2.41 -3.52
C GLU A 87 10.75 -2.95 -4.75
N LEU A 88 10.22 -2.04 -5.58
CA LEU A 88 9.72 -2.39 -6.89
C LEU A 88 10.90 -2.61 -7.84
N VAL A 89 11.03 -3.82 -8.37
CA VAL A 89 12.12 -4.22 -9.28
C VAL A 89 11.64 -4.51 -10.70
N GLY A 90 10.33 -4.63 -10.91
CA GLY A 90 9.77 -4.77 -12.25
C GLY A 90 8.28 -4.44 -12.32
N ILE A 91 7.87 -3.96 -13.49
CA ILE A 91 6.46 -3.81 -13.86
C ILE A 91 6.26 -4.36 -15.28
N SER A 92 5.12 -4.99 -15.52
CA SER A 92 4.70 -5.32 -16.87
C SER A 92 3.20 -5.19 -17.00
N LEU A 93 2.75 -4.79 -18.19
CA LEU A 93 1.34 -4.77 -18.57
C LEU A 93 1.19 -5.69 -19.77
N ASP A 94 0.45 -6.77 -19.61
CA ASP A 94 0.00 -7.55 -20.74
C ASP A 94 -1.20 -6.83 -21.38
N ALA A 95 -0.97 -6.21 -22.54
CA ALA A 95 -2.00 -5.46 -23.27
C ALA A 95 -3.17 -6.33 -23.76
N LYS A 96 -2.98 -7.66 -23.89
CA LYS A 96 -4.06 -8.56 -24.34
C LYS A 96 -5.00 -8.94 -23.21
N SER A 97 -4.44 -9.27 -22.04
CA SER A 97 -5.22 -9.65 -20.86
C SER A 97 -5.56 -8.46 -19.95
N LEU A 98 -4.99 -7.28 -20.23
CA LEU A 98 -5.01 -6.10 -19.36
C LEU A 98 -4.50 -6.40 -17.95
N GLN A 99 -3.60 -7.39 -17.82
CA GLN A 99 -3.02 -7.79 -16.55
C GLN A 99 -1.81 -6.93 -16.24
N PHE A 100 -1.86 -6.24 -15.10
CA PHE A 100 -0.72 -5.52 -14.54
C PHE A 100 0.01 -6.42 -13.55
N THR A 101 1.31 -6.63 -13.80
CA THR A 101 2.17 -7.42 -12.94
C THR A 101 3.22 -6.52 -12.32
N MET A 102 3.34 -6.59 -11.00
CA MET A 102 4.41 -5.94 -10.24
C MET A 102 5.33 -7.01 -9.66
N THR A 103 6.63 -6.83 -9.84
CA THR A 103 7.66 -7.66 -9.20
C THR A 103 8.30 -6.84 -8.09
N ILE A 104 8.14 -7.34 -6.86
CA ILE A 104 8.61 -6.68 -5.64
C ILE A 104 9.68 -7.57 -5.01
N GLU A 105 10.82 -6.99 -4.67
CA GLU A 105 11.89 -7.63 -3.91
C GLU A 105 11.83 -7.15 -2.46
N THR A 106 11.98 -8.05 -1.49
CA THR A 106 11.92 -7.71 -0.07
C THR A 106 12.96 -8.52 0.69
N THR A 107 13.66 -7.86 1.61
CA THR A 107 14.56 -8.54 2.55
C THR A 107 13.74 -8.99 3.74
N LEU A 108 13.63 -10.30 3.95
CA LEU A 108 12.91 -10.83 5.10
C LEU A 108 13.82 -10.90 6.32
N ASN A 109 13.43 -10.20 7.38
CA ASN A 109 14.10 -10.21 8.67
C ASN A 109 13.38 -11.17 9.62
N ILE A 110 14.11 -12.16 10.13
CA ILE A 110 13.62 -13.16 11.08
C ILE A 110 14.23 -12.88 12.45
N HIS A 111 13.38 -12.60 13.44
CA HIS A 111 13.80 -12.33 14.81
C HIS A 111 13.17 -13.29 15.80
N GLN A 112 13.95 -13.74 16.79
CA GLN A 112 13.43 -14.46 17.95
C GLN A 112 13.16 -13.47 19.08
N ILE A 113 11.90 -13.37 19.50
CA ILE A 113 11.47 -12.54 20.62
C ILE A 113 11.22 -13.47 21.80
N MET A 114 12.08 -13.38 22.82
CA MET A 114 11.91 -14.14 24.07
C MET A 114 10.89 -13.47 24.98
N ASN A 115 10.16 -14.26 25.77
CA ASN A 115 9.16 -13.79 26.74
C ASN A 115 8.04 -12.92 26.12
N ALA A 116 7.62 -13.25 24.91
CA ALA A 116 6.58 -12.51 24.21
C ALA A 116 5.19 -12.86 24.78
N THR A 117 4.38 -11.83 25.04
CA THR A 117 3.04 -11.96 25.63
C THR A 117 1.92 -12.12 24.60
N VAL A 118 2.16 -11.68 23.35
CA VAL A 118 1.19 -11.70 22.26
C VAL A 118 1.86 -12.27 21.03
N CYS A 119 1.45 -13.48 20.65
CA CYS A 119 1.91 -14.17 19.45
C CYS A 119 0.75 -14.93 18.86
N ASP A 120 0.69 -14.92 17.53
CA ASP A 120 -0.27 -15.74 16.82
C ASP A 120 0.16 -17.20 16.97
N VAL A 121 -0.79 -18.03 17.40
CA VAL A 121 -0.64 -19.47 17.25
C VAL A 121 -0.85 -19.75 15.77
N PRO A 122 0.11 -20.39 15.06
CA PRO A 122 -0.12 -20.78 13.68
C PRO A 122 -1.40 -21.61 13.64
N LYS A 123 -2.44 -21.08 13.00
CA LYS A 123 -3.60 -21.92 12.70
C LYS A 123 -3.09 -22.95 11.71
N GLU A 124 -3.13 -24.22 12.08
CA GLU A 124 -2.90 -25.30 11.12
C GLU A 124 -3.79 -25.03 9.92
N GLY A 125 -3.17 -24.69 8.79
CA GLY A 125 -3.88 -24.63 7.53
C GLY A 125 -4.51 -25.99 7.30
N SER A 126 -5.73 -25.98 6.79
CA SER A 126 -6.40 -27.12 6.18
C SER A 126 -5.48 -27.77 5.12
N VAL A 127 -4.57 -28.64 5.55
CA VAL A 127 -3.78 -29.55 4.71
C VAL A 127 -4.59 -30.84 4.60
N ASN A 128 -5.73 -30.76 3.94
CA ASN A 128 -6.47 -31.92 3.45
C ASN A 128 -6.59 -31.88 1.92
N ASP A 129 -5.61 -31.27 1.24
CA ASP A 129 -5.38 -31.57 -0.18
C ASP A 129 -4.29 -32.65 -0.25
N PRO A 130 -4.63 -33.92 -0.55
CA PRO A 130 -3.71 -35.05 -0.50
C PRO A 130 -2.59 -34.98 -1.56
N ASN A 131 -2.53 -33.94 -2.39
CA ASN A 131 -1.51 -33.78 -3.42
C ASN A 131 -0.63 -32.50 -3.26
N GLY A 132 -0.82 -31.72 -2.20
CA GLY A 132 -0.04 -30.51 -1.95
C GLY A 132 1.25 -30.81 -1.18
N ILE A 133 2.31 -31.26 -1.88
CA ILE A 133 3.64 -31.35 -1.29
C ILE A 133 4.15 -29.94 -0.97
N LEU A 134 4.15 -29.58 0.32
CA LEU A 134 5.00 -28.53 0.89
C LEU A 134 6.32 -29.18 1.30
N SER A 135 7.25 -29.27 0.34
CA SER A 135 8.66 -29.50 0.63
C SER A 135 9.35 -28.15 0.74
N LEU A 136 10.13 -27.97 1.81
CA LEU A 136 11.03 -26.84 2.08
C LEU A 136 11.74 -26.29 0.83
#